data_AF-A0A661P244-F1
#
_entry.id   AF-A0A661P244-F1
#
_cell.length_a   1.000
_cell.length_b   1.000
_cell.length_c   1.000
_cell.angle_alpha   90.00
_cell.angle_beta   90.00
_cell.angle_gamma   90.00
#
_symmetry.space_group_name_H-M   'P 1'
#
loop_
_entity.id
_entity.type
_entity.pdbx_description
1 polymer ?
#
loop_
_entity_poly.entity_id
_entity_poly.type
_entity_poly.pdbx_seq_one_letter_code
_entity_poly.pdbx_strand_id
1 'polypeptide(L)' 'MRGAQPFFVSGDVDGFFGLAIDNLIQFILVLALSSAVLGMSVDHILGTVIPGAAVSVLVGNLFYA' A
#
# COMPACT_ATOMS: atom_id res chain seq x y z
N MET A 1 2.53 14.47 34.69
CA MET A 1 1.83 13.21 34.42
C MET A 1 1.28 13.29 33.01
N ARG A 2 1.80 12.53 32.04
CA ARG A 2 1.23 12.53 30.67
C ARG A 2 -0.06 11.70 30.72
N GLY A 3 -1.21 12.33 30.50
CA GLY A 3 -2.48 11.63 30.33
C GLY A 3 -2.43 10.69 29.14
N ALA A 4 -3.32 9.69 29.12
CA ALA A 4 -3.44 8.74 28.01
C ALA A 4 -3.54 9.49 26.68
N GLN A 5 -2.78 9.07 25.67
CA GLN A 5 -2.87 9.66 24.34
C GLN A 5 -4.26 9.39 23.76
N PRO A 6 -4.85 10.34 23.03
CA PRO A 6 -6.13 10.13 22.35
C PRO A 6 -5.99 8.96 21.36
N PHE A 7 -7.04 8.13 21.24
CA PHE A 7 -7.10 7.04 20.24
C PHE A 7 -7.15 7.55 18.80
N PHE A 8 -7.50 8.82 18.59
CA PHE A 8 -7.54 9.47 17.28
C PHE A 8 -7.16 10.94 17.41
N VAL A 9 -6.24 11.40 16.57
CA VAL A 9 -5.81 12.79 16.46
C VAL A 9 -5.88 13.26 15.01
N SER A 10 -5.95 14.56 14.77
CA SER A 10 -6.10 15.11 13.42
C SER A 10 -5.01 14.65 12.43
N GLY A 11 -3.80 14.33 12.93
CA GLY A 11 -2.70 13.82 12.12
C GLY A 11 -2.89 12.39 11.62
N ASP A 12 -3.82 11.61 12.17
CA ASP A 12 -4.08 10.23 11.71
C ASP A 12 -4.71 10.21 10.31
N VAL A 13 -5.45 11.26 9.96
CA VAL A 13 -6.01 11.44 8.60
C VAL A 13 -4.89 11.65 7.59
N ASP A 14 -3.96 12.56 7.89
CA ASP A 14 -2.79 12.81 7.04
C ASP A 14 -1.92 11.56 6.91
N GLY A 15 -1.75 10.80 8.01
CA GLY A 15 -1.06 9.52 8.01
C GLY A 15 -1.73 8.45 7.14
N PHE A 16 -3.06 8.33 7.21
CA PHE A 16 -3.83 7.40 6.38
C PHE A 16 -3.68 7.71 4.89
N PHE A 17 -3.84 8.98 4.50
CA PHE A 17 -3.67 9.38 3.10
C PHE A 17 -2.22 9.27 2.63
N GLY A 18 -1.24 9.59 3.48
CA GLY A 18 0.17 9.38 3.18
C GLY A 18 0.47 7.91 2.88
N LEU A 19 -0.02 7.01 3.73
CA LEU A 19 0.12 5.56 3.55
C LEU A 19 -0.63 5.06 2.30
N ALA A 20 -1.83 5.57 2.03
CA ALA A 20 -2.60 5.18 0.85
C ALA A 20 -1.94 5.61 -0.46
N ILE A 21 -1.42 6.85 -0.51
CA ILE A 21 -0.70 7.40 -1.66
C ILE A 21 0.60 6.63 -1.89
N ASP A 22 1.37 6.35 -0.83
CA ASP A 22 2.61 5.56 -0.92
C ASP A 22 2.37 4.18 -1.55
N ASN A 23 1.38 3.44 -1.04
CA ASN A 23 1.01 2.12 -1.59
C ASN A 23 0.48 2.19 -3.03
N LEU A 24 -0.26 3.24 -3.40
CA LEU A 24 -0.71 3.44 -4.77
C LEU A 24 0.48 3.66 -5.73
N ILE A 25 1.43 4.50 -5.34
CA ILE A 25 2.66 4.73 -6.12
C ILE A 25 3.43 3.42 -6.25
N GLN A 26 3.53 2.62 -5.18
CA GLN A 26 4.17 1.31 -5.22
C GLN A 26 3.50 0.36 -6.21
N PHE A 27 2.17 0.31 -6.28
CA PHE A 27 1.46 -0.50 -7.27
C PHE A 27 1.68 -0.03 -8.71
N ILE A 28 1.71 1.28 -8.96
CA ILE A 28 2.04 1.84 -10.27
C ILE A 28 3.47 1.45 -10.66
N LEU A 29 4.40 1.53 -9.72
CA LEU A 29 5.79 1.15 -9.93
C LEU A 29 5.92 -0.34 -10.25
N VAL A 30 5.24 -1.21 -9.50
CA VAL A 30 5.20 -2.66 -9.76
C VAL A 30 4.64 -2.94 -11.15
N LEU A 31 3.53 -2.31 -11.53
CA LEU A 31 2.94 -2.46 -12.86
C LEU A 31 3.91 -2.03 -13.96
N ALA A 32 4.51 -0.84 -13.82
CA ALA A 32 5.43 -0.28 -14.82
C ALA A 32 6.69 -1.13 -14.98
N LEU A 33 7.33 -1.55 -13.89
CA LEU A 33 8.53 -2.37 -13.95
C LEU A 33 8.22 -3.78 -14.46
N SER A 34 7.11 -4.37 -14.03
CA SER A 34 6.73 -5.72 -14.47
C SER A 34 6.36 -5.76 -15.96
N SER A 35 5.66 -4.75 -16.46
CA SER A 35 5.27 -4.69 -17.87
C SER A 35 6.42 -4.23 -18.77
N ALA A 36 7.09 -3.13 -18.43
CA ALA A 36 8.08 -2.49 -19.32
C ALA A 36 9.48 -3.10 -19.22
N VAL A 37 9.90 -3.58 -18.05
CA VAL A 37 11.26 -4.13 -17.85
C VAL A 37 11.25 -5.65 -17.93
N LEU A 38 10.31 -6.31 -17.26
CA LEU A 38 10.23 -7.77 -17.25
C LEU A 38 9.43 -8.36 -18.43
N GLY A 39 8.72 -7.51 -19.20
CA GLY A 39 7.92 -7.95 -20.35
C GLY A 39 6.73 -8.83 -20.00
N MET A 40 6.24 -8.76 -18.76
CA MET A 40 5.10 -9.57 -18.32
C MET A 40 3.80 -9.07 -18.95
N SER A 41 2.88 -10.01 -19.25
CA SER A 41 1.54 -9.65 -19.73
C SER A 41 0.76 -8.87 -18.67
N VAL A 42 0.11 -7.79 -19.09
CA VAL A 42 -0.72 -6.94 -18.22
C VAL A 42 -1.86 -7.74 -17.58
N ASP A 43 -2.44 -8.70 -18.29
CA ASP A 43 -3.50 -9.57 -17.73
C ASP A 43 -3.01 -10.36 -16.51
N HIS A 44 -1.76 -10.83 -16.56
CA HIS A 44 -1.17 -11.57 -15.44
C HIS A 44 -0.81 -10.66 -14.27
N ILE A 45 -0.31 -9.46 -14.56
CA ILE A 45 0.02 -8.46 -13.53
C ILE A 45 -1.26 -8.05 -12.78
N LEU A 46 -2.31 -7.68 -13.51
CA LEU A 46 -3.58 -7.23 -12.91
C LEU A 46 -4.37 -8.38 -12.28
N GLY A 47 -4.29 -9.59 -12.83
CA GLY A 47 -5.04 -10.74 -12.34
C GLY A 47 -4.38 -11.50 -11.18
N THR A 48 -3.08 -11.36 -10.97
CA THR A 48 -2.35 -12.14 -9.95
C THR A 48 -1.42 -11.28 -9.09
N VAL A 49 -0.57 -10.47 -9.73
CA VAL A 49 0.48 -9.70 -9.01
C VAL A 49 -0.13 -8.59 -8.16
N ILE A 50 -0.96 -7.73 -8.74
CA ILE A 50 -1.59 -6.60 -8.04
C ILE A 50 -2.52 -7.09 -6.91
N PRO A 51 -3.39 -8.09 -7.11
CA PRO A 51 -4.19 -8.65 -6.01
C PRO A 51 -3.33 -9.23 -4.88
N GLY A 52 -2.26 -9.97 -5.20
CA GLY A 52 -1.32 -10.49 -4.20
C GLY A 52 -0.61 -9.37 -3.42
N ALA A 53 -0.17 -8.33 -4.12
CA ALA A 53 0.45 -7.16 -3.51
C ALA A 53 -0.55 -6.39 -2.61
N ALA A 54 -1.81 -6.26 -3.02
CA ALA A 54 -2.86 -5.64 -2.21
C ALA A 54 -3.09 -6.40 -0.90
N VAL A 55 -3.16 -7.73 -0.94
CA VAL A 55 -3.24 -8.56 0.27
C VAL A 55 -2.00 -8.38 1.15
N SER A 56 -0.81 -8.35 0.55
CA SER A 56 0.44 -8.12 1.28
C SER A 56 0.44 -6.78 2.04
N VAL A 57 -0.02 -5.70 1.40
CA VAL A 57 -0.09 -4.38 2.02
C VAL A 57 -1.10 -4.37 3.17
N LEU A 58 -2.29 -4.97 2.98
CA LEU A 58 -3.30 -5.07 4.03
C LEU A 58 -2.78 -5.83 5.25
N VAL A 59 -2.15 -6.99 5.04
CA VAL A 59 -1.58 -7.81 6.12
C VAL A 59 -0.42 -7.10 6.79
N GLY A 60 0.48 -6.47 6.01
CA GLY A 60 1.62 -5.73 6.54
C GLY A 60 1.19 -4.55 7.41
N ASN A 61 0.22 -3.76 6.95
CA ASN A 61 -0.32 -2.64 7.71
C ASN A 61 -1.00 -3.13 9.00
N LEU A 62 -1.78 -4.22 8.94
CA LEU A 62 -2.43 -4.79 10.13
C LEU A 62 -1.43 -5.35 11.14
N PHE A 63 -0.29 -5.87 10.70
CA PHE A 63 0.75 -6.39 11.59
C PHE A 63 1.50 -5.28 12.33
N TYR A 64 1.66 -4.11 11.71
CA TYR A 64 2.44 -3.00 12.26
C TYR A 64 1.60 -1.98 13.05
N ALA A 65 0.32 -1.82 12.71
CA ALA A 65 -0.62 -0.93 13.39
C ALA A 65 -1.01 -1.47 14.78
#